data_AF-A0A8H3XMR4-F1
#
_entry.id   AF-A0A8H3XMR4-F1
#
_cell.length_a   1.000
_cell.length_b   1.000
_cell.length_c   1.000
_cell.angle_alpha   90.00
_cell.angle_beta   90.00
_cell.angle_gamma   90.00
#
_symmetry.space_group_name_H-M   'P 1'
#
loop_
_entity.id
_entity.type
_entity.pdbx_description
1 polymer ?
#
loop_
_entity_poly.entity_id
_entity_poly.type
_entity_poly.pdbx_seq_one_letter_code
_entity_poly.pdbx_strand_id
1 'polypeptide(L)'
;MIPCPSSKDSLAKPFLRQENISLKRSQARERGQGFHRDEATHPLRQYQKLDASTASSSPLPTSLRTAGQRRTFWAATGGLRSESISLFKRFVHAGGKYLGKTTDTQRAGLAYFNSCRLTPFKTFVTIPREMVEAMTPHTQKMIGWMSVKPSLLNVTGLHTTETRLLEDVLQLKSNQ
;
A
#
# COMPACT_ATOMS: atom_id res chain seq x y z
N MET A 1 36.82 -9.46 32.29
CA MET A 1 36.29 -9.55 30.92
C MET A 1 34.80 -9.70 31.01
N ILE A 2 34.04 -8.70 30.57
CA ILE A 2 32.56 -8.72 30.57
C ILE A 2 32.13 -9.21 29.18
N PRO A 3 31.30 -10.25 29.06
CA PRO A 3 30.90 -10.75 27.75
C PRO A 3 29.82 -9.83 27.14
N CYS A 4 30.10 -9.30 25.95
CA CYS A 4 29.09 -8.66 25.10
C CYS A 4 28.05 -9.69 24.65
N PRO A 5 26.74 -9.41 24.73
CA PRO A 5 25.73 -10.25 24.12
C PRO A 5 25.82 -10.12 22.60
N SER A 6 25.95 -11.26 21.92
CA SER A 6 25.92 -11.36 20.47
C SER A 6 24.56 -10.92 19.92
N SER A 7 24.56 -9.84 19.14
CA SER A 7 23.39 -9.41 18.39
C SER A 7 23.11 -10.46 17.33
N LYS A 8 22.06 -11.27 17.54
CA LYS A 8 21.43 -11.99 16.46
C LYS A 8 20.82 -10.94 15.53
N ASP A 9 21.51 -10.67 14.43
CA ASP A 9 20.99 -9.90 13.30
C ASP A 9 19.82 -10.68 12.70
N SER A 10 18.64 -10.52 13.32
CA SER A 10 17.39 -10.76 12.65
C SER A 10 17.33 -9.74 11.52
N LEU A 11 17.45 -10.22 10.27
CA LEU A 11 17.21 -9.45 9.07
C LEU A 11 15.85 -8.76 9.21
N ALA A 12 15.89 -7.50 9.66
CA ALA A 12 14.71 -6.70 9.88
C ALA A 12 14.07 -6.48 8.52
N LYS A 13 13.04 -7.27 8.21
CA LYS A 13 12.17 -7.03 7.06
C LYS A 13 11.70 -5.57 7.20
N PRO A 14 11.96 -4.67 6.23
CA PRO A 14 11.44 -3.32 6.30
C PRO A 14 9.92 -3.41 6.28
N PHE A 15 9.34 -3.31 7.47
CA PHE A 15 7.91 -3.46 7.71
C PHE A 15 7.23 -2.16 7.29
N LEU A 16 6.86 -2.12 6.02
CA LEU A 16 6.07 -1.09 5.38
C LEU A 16 4.62 -1.57 5.37
N ARG A 17 3.67 -0.64 5.52
CA ARG A 17 2.66 -0.35 4.50
C ARG A 17 1.65 0.65 5.07
N GLN A 18 1.11 1.48 4.20
CA GLN A 18 -0.04 2.33 4.45
C GLN A 18 -1.01 2.15 3.30
N GLU A 19 -2.25 1.79 3.60
CA GLU A 19 -3.24 1.34 2.60
C GLU A 19 -4.15 2.49 2.19
N ASN A 20 -4.33 2.68 0.89
CA ASN A 20 -5.38 3.54 0.34
C ASN A 20 -6.37 2.68 -0.44
N ILE A 21 -7.60 2.55 0.06
CA ILE A 21 -8.66 1.80 -0.63
C ILE A 21 -9.54 2.78 -1.44
N SER A 22 -9.73 2.46 -2.72
CA SER A 22 -10.64 3.15 -3.62
C SER A 22 -11.57 2.14 -4.27
N LEU A 23 -12.87 2.29 -4.08
CA LEU A 23 -13.87 1.51 -4.81
C LEU A 23 -14.18 2.21 -6.13
N LYS A 24 -14.00 1.51 -7.25
CA LYS A 24 -14.44 1.98 -8.57
C LYS A 24 -15.61 1.14 -9.06
N ARG A 25 -16.58 1.81 -9.67
CA ARG A 25 -17.69 1.19 -10.41
C ARG A 25 -17.54 1.60 -11.87
N SER A 26 -17.64 0.63 -12.77
CA SER A 26 -17.73 0.90 -14.21
C SER A 26 -19.11 0.53 -14.72
N GLN A 27 -19.70 1.41 -15.52
CA GLN A 27 -21.02 1.22 -16.13
C GLN A 27 -20.91 0.82 -17.61
N ALA A 28 -22.00 0.24 -18.12
CA ALA A 28 -22.15 -0.02 -19.55
C ALA A 28 -21.92 1.27 -20.36
N ARG A 29 -21.00 1.21 -21.33
CA ARG A 29 -20.57 2.29 -22.25
C ARG A 29 -19.41 3.17 -21.80
N GLU A 30 -18.79 2.94 -20.64
CA GLU A 30 -17.52 3.61 -20.33
C GLU A 30 -16.42 3.20 -21.31
N ARG A 31 -15.65 4.17 -21.83
CA ARG A 31 -14.45 3.89 -22.63
C ARG A 31 -13.36 3.33 -21.70
N GLY A 32 -12.59 2.36 -22.22
CA GLY A 32 -11.39 1.90 -21.51
C GLY A 32 -10.41 3.05 -21.27
N GLN A 33 -9.62 2.94 -20.22
CA GLN A 33 -8.59 3.94 -19.90
C GLN A 33 -7.42 3.85 -20.89
N GLY A 34 -6.70 4.96 -21.07
CA GLY A 34 -5.39 4.93 -21.72
C GLY A 34 -4.36 4.19 -20.86
N PHE A 35 -3.36 3.60 -21.50
CA PHE A 35 -2.23 3.00 -20.81
C PHE A 35 -1.47 4.07 -20.02
N HIS A 36 -1.27 3.84 -18.72
CA HIS A 36 -0.62 4.77 -17.81
C HIS A 36 0.14 4.03 -16.70
N ARG A 37 0.89 4.80 -15.91
CA ARG A 37 1.52 4.35 -14.67
C ARG A 37 0.86 5.06 -13.49
N ASP A 38 0.77 4.39 -12.34
CA ASP A 38 0.29 4.97 -11.08
C ASP A 38 1.34 5.88 -10.40
N GLU A 39 1.81 6.89 -11.13
CA GLU A 39 2.82 7.84 -10.64
C GLU A 39 2.23 9.25 -10.40
N ALA A 40 1.00 9.51 -10.84
CA ALA A 40 0.35 10.82 -10.72
C ALA A 40 0.08 11.25 -9.27
N THR A 41 -0.25 10.30 -8.37
CA THR A 41 -0.57 10.61 -6.96
C THR A 41 0.64 11.13 -6.18
N HIS A 42 1.85 10.74 -6.57
CA HIS A 42 3.10 11.21 -5.99
C HIS A 42 4.09 11.51 -7.11
N PRO A 43 4.07 12.73 -7.71
CA PRO A 43 4.84 13.06 -8.91
C PRO A 43 6.34 12.78 -8.79
N LEU A 44 6.89 12.91 -7.58
CA LEU A 44 8.29 12.59 -7.28
C LEU A 44 8.70 11.15 -7.64
N ARG A 45 7.73 10.23 -7.80
CA ARG A 45 7.98 8.85 -8.24
C ARG A 45 8.52 8.74 -9.65
N GLN A 46 8.19 9.70 -10.52
CA GLN A 46 8.64 9.74 -11.91
C GLN A 46 10.17 9.84 -11.99
N TYR A 47 10.79 10.54 -11.03
CA TYR A 47 12.24 10.77 -10.99
C TYR A 47 13.04 9.69 -10.25
N GLN A 48 12.39 8.74 -9.55
CA GLN A 48 13.13 7.70 -8.83
C GLN A 48 13.85 6.78 -9.83
N LYS A 49 15.06 6.31 -9.52
CA LYS A 49 15.74 5.34 -10.39
C LYS A 49 15.05 3.97 -10.31
N LEU A 50 15.27 3.11 -11.31
CA LEU A 50 14.67 1.76 -11.36
C LEU A 50 15.19 0.83 -10.26
N ASP A 51 16.43 1.04 -9.83
CA ASP A 51 17.16 0.33 -8.78
C ASP A 51 16.92 0.92 -7.36
N ALA A 52 16.27 2.07 -7.26
CA ALA A 52 15.95 2.68 -5.97
C ALA A 52 14.95 1.80 -5.20
N SER A 53 15.16 1.67 -3.88
CA SER A 53 14.30 0.91 -2.97
C SER A 53 12.82 1.20 -3.22
N THR A 54 12.05 0.13 -3.49
CA THR A 54 10.68 0.23 -4.00
C THR A 54 9.74 0.85 -2.96
N ALA A 55 9.31 2.08 -3.20
CA ALA A 55 8.45 2.83 -2.29
C ALA A 55 6.95 2.46 -2.36
N SER A 56 6.52 1.44 -3.13
CA SER A 56 5.10 1.03 -3.18
C SER A 56 4.86 -0.37 -3.76
N SER A 57 3.83 -1.06 -3.28
CA SER A 57 3.29 -2.32 -3.83
C SER A 57 1.78 -2.46 -3.55
N SER A 58 1.05 -3.23 -4.34
CA SER A 58 -0.33 -3.70 -4.05
C SER A 58 -0.33 -5.18 -3.58
N PRO A 59 -1.33 -5.73 -2.85
CA PRO A 59 -1.18 -6.97 -2.04
C PRO A 59 -1.30 -8.28 -2.86
N LEU A 60 -0.88 -9.41 -2.25
CA LEU A 60 -0.49 -10.76 -2.76
C LEU A 60 -1.18 -11.91 -1.97
N PRO A 61 -1.26 -13.18 -2.48
CA PRO A 61 -0.18 -14.19 -2.33
C PRO A 61 0.20 -15.06 -3.57
N THR A 62 1.46 -15.53 -3.53
CA THR A 62 2.15 -16.68 -4.20
C THR A 62 2.72 -16.57 -5.65
N SER A 63 4.06 -16.69 -5.70
CA SER A 63 4.93 -17.30 -6.74
C SER A 63 4.98 -16.76 -8.17
N LEU A 64 5.97 -15.92 -8.47
CA LEU A 64 7.07 -16.19 -9.43
C LEU A 64 7.87 -14.90 -9.66
N ARG A 65 9.13 -14.91 -9.23
CA ARG A 65 10.15 -13.99 -9.74
C ARG A 65 10.64 -14.56 -11.06
N THR A 66 10.44 -13.83 -12.16
CA THR A 66 11.38 -13.92 -13.28
C THR A 66 11.59 -12.53 -13.85
N ALA A 67 12.87 -12.15 -13.89
CA ALA A 67 13.34 -10.88 -14.40
C ALA A 67 13.12 -10.75 -15.91
N GLY A 68 12.92 -9.50 -16.36
CA GLY A 68 13.24 -9.09 -17.72
C GLY A 68 12.37 -9.69 -18.82
N GLN A 69 11.10 -9.27 -18.91
CA GLN A 69 10.42 -9.34 -20.21
C GLN A 69 9.31 -8.31 -20.33
N ARG A 70 9.43 -7.44 -21.34
CA ARG A 70 8.31 -6.67 -21.87
C ARG A 70 7.31 -7.66 -22.47
N ARG A 71 6.38 -8.15 -21.66
CA ARG A 71 5.16 -8.78 -22.15
C ARG A 71 4.00 -7.91 -21.69
N THR A 72 3.24 -7.42 -22.66
CA THR A 72 1.90 -6.88 -22.48
C THR A 72 1.06 -7.96 -21.82
N PHE A 73 0.94 -7.91 -20.50
CA PHE A 73 0.08 -8.81 -19.75
C PHE A 73 -1.35 -8.28 -19.89
N TRP A 74 -2.15 -9.00 -20.68
CA TRP A 74 -3.59 -8.84 -20.69
C TRP A 74 -4.13 -9.42 -19.38
N ALA A 75 -4.50 -8.58 -18.43
CA ALA A 75 -5.34 -8.99 -17.32
C ALA A 75 -6.80 -9.06 -17.83
N ALA A 76 -7.15 -10.15 -18.51
CA ALA A 76 -8.53 -10.50 -18.77
C ALA A 76 -9.11 -11.09 -17.47
N THR A 77 -9.78 -10.29 -16.65
CA THR A 77 -10.55 -10.81 -15.51
C THR A 77 -11.86 -11.40 -16.01
N GLY A 78 -11.84 -12.70 -16.30
CA GLY A 78 -13.03 -13.52 -16.40
C GLY A 78 -13.57 -13.84 -15.00
N GLY A 79 -14.58 -13.10 -14.58
CA GLY A 79 -15.46 -13.29 -13.43
C GLY A 79 -15.19 -14.43 -12.43
N LEU A 80 -14.40 -14.16 -11.38
CA LEU A 80 -14.60 -14.75 -10.06
C LEU A 80 -14.59 -13.65 -9.00
N ARG A 81 -15.52 -13.72 -8.02
CA ARG A 81 -15.86 -12.63 -7.09
C ARG A 81 -14.75 -12.25 -6.09
N SER A 82 -13.61 -12.95 -6.08
CA SER A 82 -12.59 -12.82 -5.03
C SER A 82 -11.14 -12.91 -5.50
N GLU A 83 -10.86 -12.72 -6.79
CA GLU A 83 -9.47 -12.68 -7.29
C GLU A 83 -8.81 -11.34 -6.99
N SER A 84 -7.51 -11.36 -6.66
CA SER A 84 -6.70 -10.16 -6.45
C SER A 84 -5.57 -10.10 -7.48
N ILE A 85 -5.30 -8.90 -8.00
CA ILE A 85 -4.21 -8.63 -8.93
C ILE A 85 -3.23 -7.67 -8.27
N SER A 86 -1.96 -8.05 -8.23
CA SER A 86 -0.88 -7.21 -7.71
C SER A 86 -0.16 -6.51 -8.85
N LEU A 87 -0.14 -5.18 -8.82
CA LEU A 87 0.69 -4.37 -9.72
C LEU A 87 1.87 -3.79 -8.95
N PHE A 88 3.05 -3.88 -9.56
CA PHE A 88 4.27 -3.28 -9.03
C PHE A 88 4.45 -1.88 -9.58
N LYS A 89 5.25 -1.08 -8.86
CA LYS A 89 5.62 0.27 -9.29
C LYS A 89 6.12 0.25 -10.74
N ARG A 90 5.73 1.27 -11.52
CA ARG A 90 6.09 1.49 -12.94
C ARG A 90 5.47 0.52 -13.96
N PHE A 91 4.60 -0.39 -13.54
CA PHE A 91 3.79 -1.15 -14.49
C PHE A 91 2.89 -0.22 -15.28
N VAL A 92 2.99 -0.33 -16.60
CA VAL A 92 2.06 0.33 -17.52
C VAL A 92 0.83 -0.55 -17.62
N HIS A 93 -0.33 -0.01 -17.26
CA HIS A 93 -1.60 -0.74 -17.26
C HIS A 93 -2.75 0.22 -17.60
N ALA A 94 -3.95 -0.33 -17.79
CA ALA A 94 -5.16 0.42 -18.05
C ALA A 94 -6.37 -0.34 -17.50
N GLY A 95 -7.38 0.40 -17.02
CA GLY A 95 -8.71 -0.16 -16.81
C GLY A 95 -9.33 -0.54 -18.16
N GLY A 96 -9.72 -1.80 -18.31
CA GLY A 96 -10.36 -2.32 -19.52
C GLY A 96 -11.73 -1.70 -19.77
N LYS A 97 -12.15 -1.71 -21.04
CA LYS A 97 -13.52 -1.33 -21.41
C LYS A 97 -14.50 -2.39 -20.91
N TYR A 98 -15.55 -1.99 -20.19
CA TYR A 98 -16.63 -2.89 -19.84
C TYR A 98 -17.44 -3.26 -21.10
N LEU A 99 -17.43 -4.54 -21.47
CA LEU A 99 -18.12 -5.10 -22.64
C LEU A 99 -19.37 -5.92 -22.28
N GLY A 100 -19.82 -5.87 -21.02
CA GLY A 100 -21.01 -6.59 -20.58
C GLY A 100 -22.28 -6.16 -21.33
N LYS A 101 -23.17 -7.13 -21.59
CA LYS A 101 -24.38 -6.93 -22.40
C LYS A 101 -25.63 -6.54 -21.58
N THR A 102 -25.53 -6.35 -20.28
CA THR A 102 -26.67 -6.07 -19.37
C THR A 102 -26.27 -5.12 -18.25
N THR A 103 -27.25 -4.66 -17.46
CA THR A 103 -27.21 -3.68 -16.35
C THR A 103 -26.20 -3.95 -15.22
N ASP A 104 -25.34 -4.96 -15.36
CA ASP A 104 -24.36 -5.32 -14.35
C ASP A 104 -23.24 -4.27 -14.27
N THR A 105 -22.99 -3.79 -13.07
CA THR A 105 -21.87 -2.89 -12.80
C THR A 105 -20.66 -3.70 -12.35
N GLN A 106 -19.52 -3.55 -13.02
CA GLN A 106 -18.26 -4.10 -12.50
C GLN A 106 -17.80 -3.23 -11.32
N ARG A 107 -17.50 -3.86 -10.18
CA ARG A 107 -16.94 -3.20 -9.00
C ARG A 107 -15.54 -3.73 -8.75
N ALA A 108 -14.59 -2.82 -8.52
CA ALA A 108 -13.22 -3.15 -8.17
C ALA A 108 -12.78 -2.34 -6.95
N GLY A 109 -12.20 -3.02 -5.96
CA GLY A 109 -11.48 -2.38 -4.86
C GLY A 109 -10.01 -2.24 -5.22
N LEU A 110 -9.49 -1.02 -5.28
CA LEU A 110 -8.08 -0.75 -5.50
C LEU A 110 -7.43 -0.37 -4.18
N ALA A 111 -6.45 -1.15 -3.75
CA ALA A 111 -5.65 -0.88 -2.56
C ALA A 111 -4.21 -0.52 -2.97
N TYR A 112 -3.79 0.71 -2.66
CA TYR A 112 -2.42 1.17 -2.87
C TYR A 112 -1.66 1.13 -1.57
N PHE A 113 -0.54 0.42 -1.54
CA PHE A 113 0.32 0.43 -0.38
C PHE A 113 1.64 1.13 -0.66
N ASN A 114 1.85 2.20 0.09
CA ASN A 114 2.99 3.08 -0.09
C ASN A 114 3.96 2.94 1.09
N SER A 115 5.21 3.30 0.84
CA SER A 115 6.16 3.58 1.90
C SER A 115 5.62 4.73 2.73
N CYS A 116 5.76 4.65 4.05
CA CYS A 116 5.39 5.73 4.97
C CYS A 116 6.19 7.03 4.78
N ARG A 117 7.19 7.05 3.89
CA ARG A 117 7.85 8.28 3.44
C ARG A 117 6.98 9.13 2.52
N LEU A 118 5.92 8.56 1.95
CA LEU A 118 5.00 9.26 1.07
C LEU A 118 3.72 9.57 1.83
N THR A 119 3.32 10.83 1.79
CA THR A 119 2.05 11.26 2.39
C THR A 119 0.89 10.45 1.81
N PRO A 120 -0.04 9.96 2.63
CA PRO A 120 -1.20 9.20 2.14
C PRO A 120 -2.06 10.05 1.22
N PHE A 121 -2.72 9.41 0.25
CA PHE A 121 -3.71 10.13 -0.55
C PHE A 121 -4.99 10.40 0.26
N LYS A 122 -5.41 9.43 1.08
CA LYS A 122 -6.50 9.59 2.05
C LYS A 122 -5.93 9.63 3.45
N THR A 123 -6.38 10.61 4.23
CA THR A 123 -6.13 10.66 5.67
C THR A 123 -7.28 9.99 6.41
N PHE A 124 -6.95 9.27 7.49
CA PHE A 124 -7.92 8.56 8.33
C PHE A 124 -8.02 9.15 9.74
N VAL A 125 -7.51 10.37 9.94
CA VAL A 125 -7.52 11.06 11.25
C VAL A 125 -8.92 11.37 11.79
N THR A 126 -9.96 11.31 10.93
CA THR A 126 -11.35 11.56 11.31
C THR A 126 -12.11 10.30 11.73
N ILE A 127 -11.46 9.12 11.72
CA ILE A 127 -12.10 7.90 12.22
C ILE A 127 -12.30 8.04 13.74
N PRO A 128 -13.49 7.72 14.29
CA PRO A 128 -13.73 7.77 15.73
C PRO A 128 -12.73 6.91 16.51
N ARG A 129 -12.26 7.42 17.65
CA ARG A 129 -11.26 6.74 18.49
C ARG A 129 -11.67 5.31 18.85
N GLU A 130 -12.94 5.10 19.24
CA GLU A 130 -13.48 3.77 19.57
C GLU A 130 -13.28 2.77 18.43
N MET A 131 -13.53 3.20 17.19
CA MET A 131 -13.33 2.36 16.01
C MET A 131 -11.85 2.08 15.75
N VAL A 132 -10.97 3.05 16.02
CA VAL A 132 -9.51 2.86 15.90
C VAL A 132 -9.01 1.89 16.97
N GLU A 133 -9.44 2.03 18.22
CA GLU A 133 -9.02 1.16 19.33
C GLU A 133 -9.54 -0.29 19.18
N ALA A 134 -10.65 -0.50 18.47
CA ALA A 134 -11.12 -1.83 18.08
C ALA A 134 -10.25 -2.53 17.03
N MET A 135 -9.39 -1.78 16.31
CA MET A 135 -8.50 -2.35 15.30
C MET A 135 -7.28 -3.02 15.93
N THR A 136 -6.67 -3.93 15.16
CA THR A 136 -5.34 -4.46 15.51
C THR A 136 -4.28 -3.35 15.43
N PRO A 137 -3.16 -3.44 16.19
CA PRO A 137 -2.06 -2.48 16.07
C PRO A 137 -1.51 -2.37 14.65
N HIS A 138 -1.52 -3.47 13.90
CA HIS A 138 -1.10 -3.45 12.50
C HIS A 138 -2.01 -2.56 11.67
N THR A 139 -3.33 -2.73 11.77
CA THR A 139 -4.31 -1.92 11.04
C THR A 139 -4.22 -0.45 11.44
N GLN A 140 -4.10 -0.12 12.73
CA GLN A 140 -3.92 1.25 13.22
C GLN A 140 -2.69 1.92 12.57
N LYS A 141 -1.58 1.19 12.50
CA LYS A 141 -0.36 1.64 11.80
C LYS A 141 -0.58 1.84 10.30
N MET A 142 -1.33 0.94 9.66
CA MET A 142 -1.66 1.01 8.22
C MET A 142 -2.52 2.24 7.87
N ILE A 143 -3.36 2.71 8.80
CA ILE A 143 -4.19 3.91 8.61
C ILE A 143 -3.53 5.19 9.13
N GLY A 144 -2.29 5.13 9.62
CA GLY A 144 -1.51 6.29 10.05
C GLY A 144 -1.82 6.81 11.45
N TRP A 145 -2.38 5.97 12.32
CA TRP A 145 -2.66 6.31 13.73
C TRP A 145 -1.52 5.96 14.70
N MET A 146 -0.43 5.40 14.19
CA MET A 146 0.76 5.05 14.98
C MET A 146 2.03 5.56 14.30
N SER A 147 3.09 5.71 15.08
CA SER A 147 4.43 6.00 14.58
C SER A 147 4.97 4.87 13.69
N VAL A 148 5.81 5.24 12.71
CA VAL A 148 6.34 4.32 11.70
C VAL A 148 7.84 4.55 11.48
N LYS A 149 8.59 3.50 11.15
CA LYS A 149 10.03 3.60 10.89
C LYS A 149 10.32 3.20 9.44
N PRO A 150 10.69 4.13 8.55
CA PRO A 150 10.77 3.85 7.11
C PRO A 150 12.01 3.05 6.69
N SER A 151 13.10 3.12 7.46
CA SER A 151 14.35 2.43 7.19
C SER A 151 15.25 2.46 8.42
N LEU A 152 16.24 1.56 8.49
CA LEU A 152 17.24 1.54 9.57
C LEU A 152 18.03 2.86 9.70
N LEU A 153 18.31 3.52 8.57
CA LEU A 153 19.03 4.81 8.55
C LEU A 153 18.20 5.99 9.12
N ASN A 154 16.88 5.84 9.21
CA ASN A 154 16.04 6.84 9.87
C ASN A 154 15.89 6.41 11.33
N VAL A 155 16.72 6.98 12.19
CA VAL A 155 16.81 6.58 13.61
C VAL A 155 15.63 7.08 14.44
N THR A 156 15.04 8.21 14.07
CA THR A 156 13.96 8.88 14.83
C THR A 156 12.57 8.30 14.54
N GLY A 157 12.35 7.74 13.35
CA GLY A 157 11.02 7.38 12.86
C GLY A 157 10.31 8.56 12.18
N LEU A 158 9.04 8.32 11.83
CA LEU A 158 8.09 9.26 11.26
C LEU A 158 6.78 9.19 12.07
N HIS A 159 5.99 10.25 12.00
CA HIS A 159 4.75 10.40 12.78
C HIS A 159 4.99 10.24 14.28
N THR A 160 6.06 10.85 14.80
CA THR A 160 6.35 10.97 16.23
C THR A 160 5.97 12.38 16.70
N THR A 161 5.65 12.52 17.98
CA THR A 161 5.38 13.82 18.60
C THR A 161 6.46 14.08 19.64
N GLU A 162 7.17 15.19 19.50
CA GLU A 162 8.37 15.51 20.30
C GLU A 162 9.42 14.38 20.21
N THR A 163 9.59 13.62 21.29
CA THR A 163 10.52 12.48 21.41
C THR A 163 9.80 11.16 21.68
N ARG A 164 8.46 11.14 21.61
CA ARG A 164 7.62 9.99 21.92
C ARG A 164 6.89 9.47 20.69
N LEU A 165 6.48 8.21 20.78
CA LEU A 165 5.62 7.60 19.78
C LEU A 165 4.22 8.22 19.87
N LEU A 166 3.54 8.32 18.73
CA LEU A 166 2.20 8.89 18.64
C LEU A 166 1.19 8.09 19.47
N GLU A 167 1.28 6.77 19.39
CA GLU A 167 0.45 5.84 20.16
C GLU A 167 0.60 6.01 21.68
N ASP A 168 1.81 6.29 22.17
CA ASP A 168 2.08 6.50 23.59
C ASP A 168 1.48 7.82 24.08
N VAL A 169 1.59 8.89 23.26
CA VAL A 169 1.04 10.21 23.58
C VAL A 169 -0.50 10.17 23.58
N LEU A 170 -1.10 9.45 22.64
CA LEU A 170 -2.56 9.29 22.56
C LEU A 170 -3.10 8.28 23.58
N GLN A 171 -2.23 7.50 24.24
CA GLN A 171 -2.60 6.35 25.06
C GLN A 171 -3.52 5.39 24.29
N LEU A 172 -3.16 5.13 23.02
CA LEU A 172 -4.02 4.41 22.09
C LEU A 172 -4.09 2.92 22.47
N LYS A 173 -5.30 2.41 22.71
CA LYS A 173 -5.53 0.98 22.93
C LYS A 173 -5.65 0.23 21.60
N SER A 174 -5.63 -1.10 21.65
CA SER A 174 -5.82 -1.94 20.46
C SER A 174 -6.61 -3.20 20.81
N ASN A 175 -7.44 -3.68 19.87
CA ASN A 175 -8.35 -4.81 20.06
C ASN A 175 -9.31 -4.62 21.28
N GLN A 176 -9.92 -3.43 21.41
CA GLN A 176 -10.85 -3.10 22.50
C GLN A 176 -12.23 -2.67 21.99
#